data_AF-A0A517V7M6-F1
#
_entry.id   AF-A0A517V7M6-F1
#
_cell.length_a   1.000
_cell.length_b   1.000
_cell.length_c   1.000
_cell.angle_alpha   90.00
_cell.angle_beta   90.00
_cell.angle_gamma   90.00
#
_symmetry.space_group_name_H-M   'P 1'
#
loop_
_entity.id
_entity.type
_entity.pdbx_description
1 polymer ?
#
loop_
_entity_poly.entity_id
_entity_poly.type
_entity_poly.pdbx_seq_one_letter_code
_entity_poly.pdbx_strand_id
1 'polypeptide(L)'
;MFVIKKECSALQEMDPVELERGQQQSEADIAEGRPVLYIQTRSRWGELLTYLMAERFQVTVEHISDITTHQQNSYRAGYNFVTAQYIDRTFGAGACQSVEDAVDWFRYYHYRLHFHPEENNPLRDF
;
A
#
# COMPACT_ATOMS: atom_id res chain seq x y z
N MET A 1 -2.08 -11.52 1.23
CA MET A 1 -2.77 -10.52 2.07
C MET A 1 -1.87 -9.31 2.18
N PHE A 2 -2.25 -8.22 1.50
CA PHE A 2 -1.46 -7.00 1.37
C PHE A 2 -1.31 -6.19 2.66
N VAL A 3 -0.29 -5.33 2.62
CA VAL A 3 0.26 -4.51 3.70
C VAL A 3 -0.79 -3.56 4.29
N ILE A 4 -1.59 -2.87 3.46
CA ILE A 4 -2.53 -1.83 3.94
C ILE A 4 -3.68 -2.46 4.73
N LYS A 5 -4.30 -3.53 4.22
CA LYS A 5 -5.38 -4.24 4.93
C LYS A 5 -4.90 -5.01 6.17
N LYS A 6 -3.70 -5.59 6.15
CA LYS A 6 -3.16 -6.33 7.30
C LYS A 6 -2.80 -5.37 8.45
N GLU A 7 -2.25 -4.19 8.14
CA GLU A 7 -1.98 -3.12 9.10
C GLU A 7 -3.29 -2.56 9.72
N CYS A 8 -4.35 -2.43 8.93
CA CYS A 8 -5.66 -2.00 9.46
C CYS A 8 -6.35 -3.04 10.36
N SER A 9 -6.11 -4.35 10.15
CA SER A 9 -6.69 -5.40 11.00
C SER A 9 -5.97 -5.58 12.34
N ALA A 10 -4.76 -5.05 12.49
CA ALA A 10 -3.95 -5.14 13.71
C ALA A 10 -4.09 -3.91 14.63
N LEU A 11 -5.01 -2.98 14.32
CA LEU A 11 -5.17 -1.71 15.06
C LEU A 11 -5.40 -1.88 16.57
N GLN A 12 -5.96 -3.02 17.02
CA GLN A 12 -6.18 -3.29 18.44
C GLN A 12 -4.92 -3.55 19.25
N GLU A 13 -3.81 -3.94 18.59
CA GLU A 13 -2.54 -4.20 19.25
C GLU A 13 -1.59 -3.00 19.19
N MET A 14 -1.98 -1.90 18.54
CA MET A 14 -1.13 -0.73 18.32
C MET A 14 -1.02 0.16 19.56
N ASP A 15 0.12 0.83 19.72
CA ASP A 15 0.28 1.93 20.66
C ASP A 15 -0.65 3.07 20.23
N PRO A 16 -1.67 3.42 21.05
CA PRO A 16 -2.69 4.39 20.65
C PRO A 16 -2.12 5.81 20.49
N VAL A 17 -1.08 6.18 21.24
CA VAL A 17 -0.46 7.50 21.15
C VAL A 17 0.26 7.65 19.81
N GLU A 18 1.02 6.62 19.43
CA GLU A 18 1.73 6.63 18.15
C GLU A 18 0.78 6.51 16.96
N LEU A 19 -0.28 5.71 17.09
CA LEU A 19 -1.32 5.59 16.09
C LEU A 19 -1.99 6.95 15.80
N GLU A 20 -2.43 7.66 16.86
CA GLU A 20 -3.05 8.98 16.73
C GLU A 20 -2.07 10.00 16.14
N ARG A 21 -0.81 9.97 16.56
CA ARG A 21 0.25 10.82 16.00
C ARG A 21 0.43 10.59 14.50
N GLY A 22 0.38 9.33 14.05
CA GLY A 22 0.43 8.97 12.63
C GLY A 22 -0.76 9.50 11.84
N GLN A 23 -1.97 9.40 12.40
CA GLN A 23 -3.19 9.93 11.78
C GLN A 23 -3.11 11.45 11.60
N GLN A 24 -2.79 12.18 12.67
CA GLN A 24 -2.67 13.65 12.64
C GLN A 24 -1.61 14.12 11.64
N GLN A 25 -0.47 13.44 11.57
CA GLN A 25 0.56 13.80 10.59
C GLN A 25 0.13 13.53 9.15
N SER A 26 -0.59 12.43 8.89
CA SER A 26 -1.15 12.15 7.57
C SER A 26 -2.14 13.24 7.14
N GLU A 27 -3.03 13.67 8.02
CA GLU A 27 -3.97 14.76 7.73
C GLU A 27 -3.25 16.07 7.38
N ALA A 28 -2.20 16.42 8.14
CA ALA A 28 -1.38 17.60 7.87
C ALA A 28 -0.67 17.52 6.51
N ASP A 29 -0.05 16.38 6.20
CA ASP A 29 0.66 16.18 4.93
C ASP A 29 -0.29 16.14 3.73
N ILE A 30 -1.50 15.59 3.88
CA ILE A 30 -2.56 15.65 2.87
C ILE A 30 -2.98 17.11 2.62
N ALA A 31 -3.17 17.91 3.68
CA ALA A 31 -3.54 19.32 3.55
C ALA A 31 -2.46 20.15 2.81
N GLU A 32 -1.20 19.73 2.93
CA GLU A 32 -0.06 20.32 2.22
C GLU A 32 0.16 19.72 0.81
N GLY A 33 -0.67 18.77 0.37
CA GLY A 33 -0.57 18.14 -0.95
C GLY A 33 0.58 17.16 -1.10
N ARG A 34 1.08 16.60 0.01
CA ARG A 34 2.20 15.64 0.04
C ARG A 34 1.85 14.33 0.75
N PRO A 35 0.76 13.62 0.36
CA PRO A 35 0.38 12.37 1.00
C PRO A 35 1.42 11.27 0.81
N VAL A 36 1.66 10.47 1.87
CA VAL A 36 2.61 9.36 1.90
C VAL A 36 1.94 8.03 2.26
N LEU A 37 2.44 6.92 1.72
CA LEU A 37 2.18 5.56 2.20
C LEU A 37 3.50 4.89 2.57
N TYR A 38 3.58 4.33 3.78
CA TYR A 38 4.72 3.56 4.24
C TYR A 38 4.52 2.09 3.91
N ILE A 39 5.37 1.50 3.07
CA ILE A 39 5.19 0.13 2.60
C ILE A 39 6.43 -0.71 2.83
N GLN A 40 6.25 -1.88 3.43
CA GLN A 40 7.28 -2.89 3.67
C GLN A 40 7.48 -3.79 2.45
N THR A 41 7.90 -3.24 1.30
CA THR A 41 8.15 -4.06 0.10
C THR A 41 9.10 -3.39 -0.89
N ARG A 42 10.35 -3.89 -0.99
CA ARG A 42 11.27 -3.52 -2.09
C ARG A 42 11.47 -4.67 -3.07
N SER A 43 10.97 -4.48 -4.29
CA SER A 43 11.06 -5.42 -5.43
C SER A 43 10.35 -4.80 -6.66
N ARG A 44 10.28 -5.53 -7.78
CA ARG A 44 9.51 -5.13 -8.97
C ARG A 44 8.03 -4.84 -8.69
N TRP A 45 7.41 -5.55 -7.73
CA TRP A 45 6.02 -5.27 -7.37
C TRP A 45 5.89 -4.06 -6.44
N GLY A 46 6.90 -3.77 -5.61
CA GLY A 46 6.99 -2.51 -4.86
C GLY A 46 7.19 -1.30 -5.77
N GLU A 47 7.96 -1.45 -6.85
CA GLU A 47 8.12 -0.43 -7.90
C GLU A 47 6.80 -0.18 -8.64
N LEU A 48 6.09 -1.24 -9.06
CA LEU A 48 4.77 -1.12 -9.67
C LEU A 48 3.78 -0.41 -8.75
N LEU A 49 3.74 -0.78 -7.46
CA LEU A 49 2.90 -0.12 -6.47
C LEU A 49 3.24 1.38 -6.35
N THR A 50 4.53 1.72 -6.29
CA THR A 50 5.00 3.11 -6.23
C THR A 50 4.55 3.90 -7.45
N TYR A 51 4.74 3.35 -8.64
CA TYR A 51 4.32 3.96 -9.89
C TYR A 51 2.80 4.20 -9.92
N LEU A 52 2.00 3.17 -9.59
CA LEU A 52 0.55 3.28 -9.64
C LEU A 52 -0.01 4.28 -8.62
N MET A 53 0.55 4.33 -7.41
CA MET A 53 0.14 5.29 -6.38
C MET A 53 0.48 6.73 -6.78
N ALA A 54 1.68 6.96 -7.34
CA ALA A 54 2.09 8.28 -7.81
C ALA A 54 1.26 8.74 -9.01
N GLU A 55 1.12 7.88 -10.02
CA GLU A 55 0.44 8.22 -11.28
C GLU A 55 -1.06 8.46 -11.10
N ARG A 56 -1.73 7.63 -10.28
CA ARG A 56 -3.19 7.68 -10.14
C ARG A 56 -3.65 8.66 -9.07
N PHE A 57 -2.88 8.80 -7.99
CA PHE A 57 -3.33 9.46 -6.77
C PHE A 57 -2.38 10.57 -6.28
N GLN A 58 -1.24 10.78 -6.95
CA GLN A 58 -0.20 11.71 -6.51
C GLN A 58 0.33 11.41 -5.09
N VAL A 59 0.29 10.14 -4.69
CA VAL A 59 0.75 9.66 -3.38
C VAL A 59 2.19 9.15 -3.48
N THR A 60 3.04 9.60 -2.57
CA THR A 60 4.42 9.10 -2.46
C THR A 60 4.43 7.80 -1.67
N VAL A 61 5.21 6.81 -2.12
CA VAL A 61 5.41 5.56 -1.39
C VAL A 61 6.79 5.58 -0.74
N GLU A 62 6.83 5.57 0.59
CA GLU A 62 8.05 5.42 1.37
C GLU A 62 8.30 3.95 1.70
N HIS A 63 9.39 3.42 1.16
CA HIS A 63 9.79 2.04 1.37
C HIS A 63 10.51 1.88 2.70
N ILE A 64 9.92 1.11 3.61
CA ILE A 64 10.42 0.90 4.97
C ILE A 64 10.94 -0.52 5.18
N SER A 65 11.81 -0.68 6.17
CA SER A 65 12.38 -1.96 6.57
C SER A 65 11.37 -2.84 7.31
N ASP A 66 11.54 -4.15 7.20
CA ASP A 66 10.86 -5.14 8.03
C ASP A 66 11.35 -5.12 9.49
N ILE A 67 12.56 -4.59 9.73
CA ILE A 67 13.12 -4.36 11.06
C ILE A 67 12.64 -3.01 11.55
N THR A 68 11.71 -3.03 12.51
CA THR A 68 10.95 -1.87 12.97
C THR A 68 10.50 -2.06 14.41
N THR A 69 10.28 -0.97 15.14
CA THR A 69 9.74 -1.03 16.50
C THR A 69 8.22 -1.05 16.49
N HIS A 70 7.64 -1.48 17.61
CA HIS A 70 6.18 -1.46 17.78
C HIS A 70 5.59 -0.04 17.62
N GLN A 71 6.26 0.96 18.18
CA GLN A 71 5.89 2.38 18.05
C GLN A 71 5.92 2.86 16.60
N GLN A 72 6.98 2.52 15.87
CA GLN A 72 7.09 2.88 14.44
C GLN A 72 5.97 2.25 13.62
N ASN A 73 5.65 0.98 13.87
CA ASN A 73 4.53 0.31 13.20
C ASN A 73 3.19 0.94 13.53
N SER A 74 2.97 1.31 14.79
CA SER A 74 1.73 1.95 15.22
C SER A 74 1.54 3.30 14.53
N TYR A 75 2.59 4.13 14.50
CA TYR A 75 2.59 5.40 13.76
C TYR A 75 2.30 5.20 12.26
N ARG A 76 2.99 4.26 11.61
CA ARG A 76 2.82 4.01 10.16
C ARG A 76 1.44 3.46 9.82
N ALA A 77 0.88 2.60 10.67
CA ALA A 77 -0.48 2.09 10.50
C ALA A 77 -1.52 3.22 10.58
N GLY A 78 -1.37 4.14 11.54
CA GLY A 78 -2.23 5.31 11.67
C GLY A 78 -2.15 6.23 10.46
N TYR A 79 -0.93 6.48 9.98
CA TYR A 79 -0.69 7.28 8.79
C TYR A 79 -1.31 6.65 7.54
N ASN A 80 -1.00 5.37 7.28
CA ASN A 80 -1.49 4.64 6.11
C ASN A 80 -3.02 4.56 6.08
N PHE A 81 -3.66 4.40 7.25
CA PHE A 81 -5.11 4.36 7.36
C PHE A 81 -5.75 5.65 6.85
N VAL A 82 -5.27 6.81 7.30
CA VAL A 82 -5.80 8.12 6.87
C VAL A 82 -5.52 8.35 5.39
N THR A 83 -4.30 8.08 4.92
CA THR A 83 -3.97 8.25 3.50
C THR A 83 -4.84 7.36 2.60
N ALA A 84 -5.08 6.10 3.00
CA ALA A 84 -5.95 5.20 2.24
C ALA A 84 -7.40 5.69 2.20
N GLN A 85 -7.94 6.19 3.32
CA GLN A 85 -9.27 6.80 3.34
C GLN A 85 -9.35 8.05 2.46
N TYR A 86 -8.31 8.88 2.47
CA TYR A 86 -8.22 10.05 1.61
C TYR A 86 -8.26 9.66 0.12
N ILE A 87 -7.50 8.62 -0.27
CA ILE A 87 -7.53 8.10 -1.65
C ILE A 87 -8.95 7.68 -2.04
N ASP A 88 -9.60 6.84 -1.24
CA ASP A 88 -10.94 6.34 -1.57
C ASP A 88 -12.01 7.45 -1.58
N ARG A 89 -11.91 8.44 -0.68
CA ARG A 89 -12.83 9.59 -0.67
C ARG A 89 -12.63 10.53 -1.86
N THR A 90 -11.38 10.69 -2.32
CA THR A 90 -11.02 11.67 -3.36
C THR A 90 -11.16 11.09 -4.77
N PHE A 91 -10.76 9.83 -4.96
CA PHE A 91 -10.67 9.18 -6.26
C PHE A 91 -11.73 8.10 -6.50
N GLY A 92 -12.59 7.85 -5.50
CA GLY A 92 -13.70 6.91 -5.56
C GLY A 92 -13.48 5.66 -4.70
N ALA A 93 -14.57 5.12 -4.17
CA ALA A 93 -14.52 3.98 -3.27
C ALA A 93 -13.84 2.77 -3.95
N GLY A 94 -12.85 2.18 -3.27
CA GLY A 94 -12.06 1.06 -3.79
C GLY A 94 -10.90 1.45 -4.69
N ALA A 95 -10.59 2.75 -4.83
CA ALA A 95 -9.43 3.22 -5.58
C ALA A 95 -8.12 2.62 -5.03
N CYS A 96 -7.95 2.60 -3.70
CA CYS A 96 -6.78 2.00 -3.07
C CYS A 96 -6.72 0.48 -3.35
N GLN A 97 -7.87 -0.21 -3.24
CA GLN A 97 -7.98 -1.65 -3.53
C GLN A 97 -7.62 -1.97 -4.98
N SER A 98 -8.00 -1.12 -5.94
CA SER A 98 -7.72 -1.36 -7.36
C SER A 98 -6.21 -1.44 -7.67
N VAL A 99 -5.38 -0.71 -6.90
CA VAL A 99 -3.92 -0.78 -7.03
C VAL A 99 -3.38 -2.06 -6.41
N GLU A 100 -3.89 -2.44 -5.24
CA GLU A 100 -3.55 -3.75 -4.65
C GLU A 100 -3.88 -4.89 -5.62
N ASP A 101 -5.08 -4.91 -6.20
CA ASP A 101 -5.53 -5.94 -7.12
C ASP A 101 -4.62 -6.03 -8.37
N ALA A 102 -4.20 -4.87 -8.91
CA ALA A 102 -3.27 -4.82 -10.03
C ALA A 102 -1.89 -5.40 -9.66
N VAL A 103 -1.40 -5.10 -8.46
CA VAL A 103 -0.11 -5.62 -7.97
C VAL A 103 -0.20 -7.13 -7.70
N ASP A 104 -1.31 -7.63 -7.13
CA ASP A 104 -1.48 -9.06 -6.89
C ASP A 104 -1.62 -9.83 -8.21
N TRP A 105 -2.32 -9.26 -9.19
CA TRP A 105 -2.41 -9.84 -10.52
C TRP A 105 -1.02 -9.91 -11.19
N PHE A 106 -0.23 -8.85 -11.09
CA PHE A 106 1.15 -8.84 -11.59
C PHE A 106 2.02 -9.89 -10.90
N ARG A 107 1.92 -10.02 -9.57
CA ARG A 107 2.65 -11.04 -8.80
C ARG A 107 2.25 -12.45 -9.22
N TYR A 108 0.95 -12.72 -9.31
CA TYR A 108 0.42 -14.00 -9.74
C TYR A 108 0.95 -14.37 -11.14
N TYR A 109 0.88 -13.44 -12.10
CA TYR A 109 1.37 -13.67 -13.45
C TYR A 109 2.87 -13.93 -13.48
N HIS A 110 3.66 -13.12 -12.77
CA HIS A 110 5.11 -13.28 -12.69
C HIS A 110 5.48 -14.65 -12.08
N TYR A 111 4.84 -15.06 -10.99
CA TYR A 111 5.10 -16.37 -10.39
C TYR A 111 4.66 -17.54 -11.28
N ARG A 112 3.51 -17.42 -11.93
CA ARG A 112 3.00 -18.48 -12.82
C ARG A 112 3.94 -18.70 -14.01
N LEU A 113 4.44 -17.64 -14.64
CA LEU A 113 5.41 -17.75 -15.72
C LEU A 113 6.75 -18.37 -15.28
N HIS A 114 7.20 -18.09 -14.05
CA HIS A 114 8.48 -18.61 -13.55
C HIS A 114 8.40 -20.05 -13.05
N PHE A 115 7.28 -20.46 -12.46
CA PHE A 115 7.14 -21.80 -11.85
C PHE A 115 6.34 -22.79 -12.70
N HIS A 116 5.55 -22.32 -13.65
CA HIS A 116 4.75 -23.16 -14.56
C HIS A 116 4.85 -22.65 -16.01
N PRO A 117 6.06 -22.63 -16.61
CA PRO A 117 6.26 -22.11 -17.97
C PRO A 117 5.51 -22.90 -19.06
N GLU A 118 5.09 -24.13 -18.75
CA GLU A 118 4.33 -25.03 -19.62
C GLU A 118 2.82 -24.67 -19.68
N GLU A 119 2.31 -23.86 -18.74
CA GLU A 119 0.90 -23.48 -18.71
C GLU A 119 0.63 -22.31 -19.66
N ASN A 120 -0.29 -22.51 -20.61
CA ASN A 120 -0.63 -21.55 -21.68
C ASN A 120 -0.82 -20.12 -21.16
N ASN A 121 -0.12 -19.18 -21.80
CA ASN A 121 -0.29 -17.74 -21.59
C ASN A 121 -1.76 -17.35 -21.88
N PRO A 122 -2.56 -16.94 -20.88
CA PRO A 122 -3.96 -16.57 -21.09
C PRO A 122 -4.15 -15.30 -21.93
N LEU A 123 -3.05 -14.60 -22.27
CA LEU A 123 -3.03 -13.46 -23.20
C LEU A 123 -2.63 -13.83 -24.63
N ARG A 124 -2.51 -15.13 -24.97
CA ARG A 124 -2.22 -15.53 -26.35
C ARG A 124 -3.39 -15.25 -27.31
N ASP A 125 -4.59 -15.08 -26.75
CA ASP A 125 -5.84 -14.89 -27.48
C ASP A 125 -6.54 -13.54 -27.19
N PHE A 126 -5.83 -12.58 -26.57
CA PHE A 126 -6.29 -11.19 -26.38
C PHE A 126 -5.51 -10.22 -27.26
#